data_AF-A0A139NQ10-F1
#
_entry.id   AF-A0A139NQ10-F1
#
_cell.length_a   1.000
_cell.length_b   1.000
_cell.length_c   1.000
_cell.angle_alpha   90.00
_cell.angle_beta   90.00
_cell.angle_gamma   90.00
#
_symmetry.space_group_name_H-M   'P 1'
#
loop_
_entity.id
_entity.type
_entity.pdbx_description
1 polymer ?
#
loop_
_entity_poly.entity_id
_entity_poly.type
_entity_poly.pdbx_seq_one_letter_code
_entity_poly.pdbx_strand_id
1 'polypeptide(L)'
;MDHTVETSPFYDAWKQTAQEDLLAIKEAIKERDFSRLGTITEHNGMKMHATTLSANPPFTYWSPDTIRVQEEVRAVRSQTGLSAFMTMDAGPNVKILCRQSQMVQLKKALQEVLPVEFSIIESGVGFAARSLSEREWEDSVKEFEEKGRM
;
A
#
# COMPACT_ATOMS: atom_id res chain seq x y z
N MET A 1 -3.51 -16.06 9.79
CA MET A 1 -3.96 -16.42 8.43
C MET A 1 -4.65 -17.77 8.41
N ASP A 2 -4.25 -18.73 9.24
CA ASP A 2 -4.80 -20.10 9.32
C ASP A 2 -6.33 -20.16 9.29
N HIS A 3 -6.99 -19.31 10.07
CA HIS A 3 -8.45 -19.16 10.05
C HIS A 3 -9.02 -18.93 8.64
N THR A 4 -8.45 -17.99 7.89
CA THR A 4 -8.84 -17.71 6.49
C THR A 4 -8.57 -18.90 5.59
N VAL A 5 -7.44 -19.60 5.79
CA VAL A 5 -7.08 -20.79 5.01
C VAL A 5 -8.11 -21.90 5.20
N GLU A 6 -8.53 -22.13 6.44
CA GLU A 6 -9.42 -23.22 6.82
C GLU A 6 -10.89 -22.95 6.47
N THR A 7 -11.31 -21.68 6.48
CA THR A 7 -12.74 -21.35 6.50
C THR A 7 -13.22 -20.49 5.34
N SER A 8 -12.31 -19.87 4.56
CA SER A 8 -12.69 -18.98 3.47
C SER A 8 -12.88 -19.74 2.15
N PRO A 9 -14.07 -19.71 1.53
CA PRO A 9 -14.30 -20.37 0.24
C PRO A 9 -13.53 -19.70 -0.91
N PHE A 10 -13.04 -18.47 -0.72
CA PHE A 10 -12.29 -17.74 -1.74
C PHE A 10 -10.78 -18.00 -1.69
N TYR A 11 -10.28 -18.69 -0.67
CA TYR A 11 -8.83 -18.86 -0.47
C TYR A 11 -8.15 -19.60 -1.64
N ASP A 12 -8.76 -20.67 -2.14
CA ASP A 12 -8.18 -21.43 -3.27
C ASP A 12 -8.16 -20.62 -4.57
N ALA A 13 -9.24 -19.89 -4.87
CA ALA A 13 -9.29 -18.99 -6.02
C ALA A 13 -8.28 -17.84 -5.90
N TRP A 14 -8.10 -17.30 -4.69
CA TRP A 14 -7.08 -16.29 -4.42
C TRP A 14 -5.67 -16.80 -4.71
N LYS A 15 -5.32 -18.02 -4.25
CA LYS A 15 -4.00 -18.62 -4.54
C LYS A 15 -3.73 -18.74 -6.04
N GLN A 16 -4.71 -19.21 -6.82
CA GLN A 16 -4.56 -19.37 -8.28
C GLN A 16 -4.33 -18.02 -8.94
N THR A 17 -5.21 -17.05 -8.69
CA THR A 17 -5.10 -15.73 -9.32
C THR A 17 -3.89 -14.93 -8.81
N ALA A 18 -3.38 -15.19 -7.61
CA ALA A 18 -2.14 -14.60 -7.11
C ALA A 18 -0.90 -15.11 -7.87
N GLN A 19 -0.90 -16.37 -8.35
CA GLN A 19 0.16 -16.88 -9.21
C GLN A 19 0.16 -16.19 -10.57
N GLU A 20 -1.02 -15.93 -11.14
CA GLU A 20 -1.18 -15.19 -12.40
C GLU A 20 -0.72 -13.73 -12.25
N ASP A 21 -1.17 -13.05 -11.19
CA ASP A 21 -0.75 -11.68 -10.87
C ASP A 21 0.76 -11.58 -10.70
N LEU A 22 1.39 -12.58 -10.08
CA LEU A 22 2.84 -12.62 -9.89
C LEU A 22 3.60 -12.66 -11.22
N LEU A 23 3.12 -13.40 -12.21
CA LEU A 23 3.72 -13.41 -13.54
C LEU A 23 3.52 -12.07 -14.23
N ALA A 24 2.29 -11.55 -14.22
CA ALA A 24 1.94 -10.31 -14.89
C ALA A 24 2.64 -9.08 -14.28
N ILE A 25 2.79 -9.02 -12.95
CA ILE A 25 3.44 -7.88 -12.29
C ILE A 25 4.95 -7.88 -12.53
N LYS A 26 5.58 -9.05 -12.64
CA LYS A 26 7.00 -9.16 -13.01
C LYS A 26 7.26 -8.62 -14.41
N GLU A 27 6.38 -8.89 -15.37
CA GLU A 27 6.44 -8.30 -16.71
C GLU A 27 6.25 -6.78 -16.66
N ALA A 28 5.22 -6.30 -15.96
CA ALA A 28 4.96 -4.87 -15.82
C ALA A 28 6.16 -4.11 -15.21
N ILE A 29 6.82 -4.69 -14.20
CA ILE A 29 8.06 -4.16 -13.61
C ILE A 29 9.18 -4.11 -14.67
N LYS A 30 9.40 -5.20 -15.39
CA LYS A 30 10.44 -5.30 -16.44
C LYS A 30 10.24 -4.26 -17.54
N GLU A 31 8.99 -4.05 -17.94
CA GLU A 31 8.59 -3.10 -18.99
C GLU A 31 8.49 -1.65 -18.48
N ARG A 32 8.60 -1.44 -17.17
CA ARG A 32 8.36 -0.15 -16.50
C ARG A 32 6.95 0.41 -16.76
N ASP A 33 5.98 -0.48 -16.97
CA ASP A 33 4.56 -0.13 -17.09
C ASP A 33 3.96 0.07 -15.69
N PHE A 34 4.06 1.31 -15.22
CA PHE A 34 3.56 1.69 -13.90
C PHE A 34 2.03 1.54 -13.77
N SER A 35 1.28 1.73 -14.85
CA SER A 35 -0.18 1.66 -14.82
C SER A 35 -0.65 0.21 -14.65
N ARG A 36 -0.06 -0.70 -15.44
CA ARG A 36 -0.30 -2.14 -15.31
C ARG A 36 0.14 -2.65 -13.94
N LEU A 37 1.32 -2.24 -13.46
CA LEU A 37 1.81 -2.57 -12.11
C LEU A 37 0.80 -2.14 -11.04
N GLY A 38 0.39 -0.88 -11.07
CA GLY A 38 -0.53 -0.32 -10.09
C GLY A 38 -1.90 -1.01 -10.08
N THR A 39 -2.45 -1.28 -11.27
CA THR A 39 -3.73 -1.99 -11.42
C THR A 39 -3.67 -3.40 -10.83
N ILE A 40 -2.59 -4.14 -11.09
CA ILE A 40 -2.39 -5.48 -10.53
C ILE A 40 -2.24 -5.41 -9.01
N THR A 41 -1.43 -4.47 -8.50
CA THR A 41 -1.24 -4.28 -7.06
C THR A 41 -2.56 -4.00 -6.35
N GLU A 42 -3.38 -3.08 -6.87
CA GLU A 42 -4.67 -2.72 -6.28
C GLU A 42 -5.65 -3.89 -6.28
N HIS A 43 -5.80 -4.55 -7.42
CA HIS A 43 -6.70 -5.69 -7.52
C HIS A 43 -6.25 -6.87 -6.66
N ASN A 44 -4.96 -7.20 -6.63
CA ASN A 44 -4.42 -8.28 -5.82
C ASN A 44 -4.65 -8.04 -4.31
N GLY A 45 -4.42 -6.80 -3.84
CA GLY A 45 -4.70 -6.41 -2.47
C GLY A 45 -6.18 -6.59 -2.09
N MET A 46 -7.11 -6.22 -2.99
CA MET A 46 -8.54 -6.44 -2.78
C MET A 46 -8.92 -7.91 -2.74
N LYS A 47 -8.32 -8.75 -3.58
CA LYS A 47 -8.56 -10.21 -3.52
C LYS A 47 -8.10 -10.81 -2.20
N MET A 48 -7.00 -10.34 -1.61
CA MET A 48 -6.58 -10.77 -0.28
C MET A 48 -7.63 -10.42 0.79
N HIS A 49 -8.11 -9.18 0.84
CA HIS A 49 -9.17 -8.77 1.78
C HIS A 49 -10.51 -9.47 1.54
N ALA A 50 -10.83 -9.82 0.29
CA ALA A 50 -12.01 -10.64 0.00
C ALA A 50 -11.95 -11.99 0.73
N THR A 51 -10.76 -12.61 0.83
CA THR A 51 -10.62 -13.87 1.56
C THR A 51 -10.91 -13.73 3.06
N THR A 52 -10.55 -12.61 3.70
CA THR A 52 -10.85 -12.38 5.13
C THR A 52 -12.33 -12.10 5.35
N LEU A 53 -12.96 -11.37 4.42
CA LEU A 53 -14.40 -11.09 4.44
C LEU A 53 -15.26 -12.35 4.24
N SER A 54 -14.76 -13.34 3.48
CA SER A 54 -15.46 -14.61 3.27
C SER A 54 -15.05 -15.73 4.24
N ALA A 55 -14.13 -15.48 5.18
CA ALA A 55 -13.81 -16.43 6.25
C ALA A 55 -15.02 -16.67 7.17
N ASN A 56 -14.99 -17.72 7.98
CA ASN A 56 -16.11 -18.07 8.88
C ASN A 56 -15.65 -18.43 10.30
N PRO A 57 -15.80 -17.53 11.31
CA PRO A 57 -16.45 -16.22 11.21
C PRO A 57 -15.67 -15.22 10.34
N PRO A 58 -16.36 -14.27 9.67
CA PRO A 58 -15.72 -13.28 8.82
C PRO A 58 -15.07 -12.18 9.67
N PHE A 59 -14.05 -11.55 9.11
CA PHE A 59 -13.42 -10.38 9.71
C PHE A 59 -12.85 -9.44 8.64
N THR A 60 -12.60 -8.19 9.03
CA THR A 60 -11.97 -7.20 8.17
C THR A 60 -10.90 -6.43 8.92
N TYR A 61 -9.85 -6.06 8.20
CA TYR A 61 -8.84 -5.11 8.66
C TYR A 61 -9.21 -3.65 8.38
N TRP A 62 -10.22 -3.44 7.55
CA TRP A 62 -10.66 -2.11 7.15
C TRP A 62 -11.47 -1.45 8.26
N SER A 63 -11.20 -0.17 8.48
CA SER A 63 -12.08 0.73 9.22
C SER A 63 -12.95 1.54 8.25
N PRO A 64 -13.96 2.29 8.72
CA PRO A 64 -14.67 3.27 7.90
C PRO A 64 -13.71 4.26 7.22
N ASP A 65 -12.65 4.66 7.92
CA ASP A 65 -11.62 5.54 7.39
C ASP A 65 -10.77 4.89 6.29
N THR A 66 -10.52 3.58 6.37
CA THR A 66 -9.90 2.86 5.26
C THR A 66 -10.72 3.03 3.99
N ILE A 67 -12.04 2.80 4.06
CA ILE A 67 -12.94 2.93 2.91
C ILE A 67 -12.96 4.37 2.39
N ARG A 68 -13.05 5.36 3.29
CA ARG A 68 -12.99 6.78 2.92
C ARG A 68 -11.73 7.10 2.13
N VAL A 69 -10.55 6.69 2.63
CA VAL A 69 -9.28 6.93 1.93
C VAL A 69 -9.26 6.23 0.56
N GLN A 70 -9.77 5.00 0.45
CA GLN A 70 -9.85 4.31 -0.83
C GLN A 70 -10.69 5.09 -1.86
N GLU A 71 -11.85 5.60 -1.46
CA GLU A 71 -12.70 6.41 -2.34
C GLU A 71 -12.02 7.72 -2.76
N GLU A 72 -11.40 8.44 -1.83
CA GLU A 72 -10.69 9.68 -2.14
C GLU A 72 -9.48 9.45 -3.07
N VAL A 73 -8.74 8.35 -2.90
CA VAL A 73 -7.65 7.98 -3.80
C VAL A 73 -8.16 7.72 -5.22
N ARG A 74 -9.29 7.01 -5.36
CA ARG A 74 -9.93 6.78 -6.68
C ARG A 74 -10.43 8.09 -7.29
N ALA A 75 -11.06 8.95 -6.51
CA ALA A 75 -11.55 10.25 -6.95
C ALA A 75 -10.40 11.15 -7.43
N VAL A 76 -9.34 11.30 -6.64
CA VAL A 76 -8.15 12.07 -6.99
C VAL A 76 -7.51 11.52 -8.26
N ARG A 77 -7.33 10.19 -8.38
CA ARG A 77 -6.83 9.56 -9.63
C ARG A 77 -7.70 9.93 -10.83
N SER A 78 -9.01 9.78 -10.72
CA SER A 78 -9.95 10.04 -11.81
C SER A 78 -9.99 11.50 -12.25
N GLN A 79 -9.89 12.44 -11.31
CA GLN A 79 -10.02 13.87 -11.58
C GLN A 79 -8.72 14.51 -12.08
N THR A 80 -7.58 14.04 -11.57
CA THR A 80 -6.28 14.68 -11.84
C THR A 80 -5.43 13.94 -12.87
N GLY A 81 -5.72 12.66 -13.12
CA GLY A 81 -4.87 11.79 -13.93
C GLY A 81 -3.55 11.40 -13.25
N LEU A 82 -3.38 11.69 -11.95
CA LEU A 82 -2.22 11.25 -11.18
C LEU A 82 -2.23 9.73 -11.02
N SER A 83 -1.04 9.11 -11.11
CA SER A 83 -0.91 7.68 -10.85
C SER A 83 -1.08 7.46 -9.34
N ALA A 84 -2.20 6.89 -8.93
CA ALA A 84 -2.48 6.56 -7.53
C ALA A 84 -3.17 5.20 -7.47
N PHE A 85 -2.47 4.19 -6.98
CA PHE A 85 -2.97 2.83 -6.84
C PHE A 85 -2.77 2.38 -5.40
N MET A 86 -3.77 1.73 -4.82
CA MET A 86 -3.82 1.47 -3.38
C MET A 86 -3.56 0.01 -3.05
N THR A 87 -2.88 -0.25 -1.94
CA THR A 87 -2.78 -1.59 -1.34
C THR A 87 -2.81 -1.48 0.19
N MET A 88 -3.09 -2.59 0.86
CA MET A 88 -3.20 -2.71 2.30
C MET A 88 -2.67 -4.09 2.74
N ASP A 89 -2.24 -4.16 3.99
CA ASP A 89 -1.82 -5.40 4.63
C ASP A 89 -2.87 -5.80 5.68
N ALA A 90 -2.45 -6.44 6.77
CA ALA A 90 -3.29 -6.78 7.91
C ALA A 90 -3.56 -5.57 8.85
N GLY A 91 -4.10 -4.47 8.32
CA GLY A 91 -4.48 -3.29 9.10
C GLY A 91 -5.16 -2.19 8.28
N PRO A 92 -5.64 -1.12 8.94
CA PRO A 92 -6.47 -0.11 8.30
C PRO A 92 -5.70 0.90 7.43
N ASN A 93 -4.36 0.89 7.50
CA ASN A 93 -3.50 1.83 6.77
C ASN A 93 -3.49 1.55 5.26
N VAL A 94 -3.84 2.56 4.47
CA VAL A 94 -3.78 2.53 3.00
C VAL A 94 -2.40 2.97 2.52
N LYS A 95 -1.75 2.14 1.72
CA LYS A 95 -0.50 2.48 1.01
C LYS A 95 -0.84 2.85 -0.41
N ILE A 96 -0.31 3.97 -0.89
CA ILE A 96 -0.64 4.51 -2.21
C ILE A 96 0.65 4.53 -3.05
N LEU A 97 0.65 3.73 -4.11
CA LEU A 97 1.70 3.70 -5.12
C LEU A 97 1.45 4.84 -6.10
N CYS A 98 2.49 5.66 -6.30
CA CYS A 98 2.52 6.72 -7.29
C CYS A 98 3.88 6.80 -7.97
N ARG A 99 3.97 7.52 -9.10
CA ARG A 99 5.27 7.88 -9.66
C ARG A 99 5.95 8.88 -8.74
N GLN A 100 7.24 8.73 -8.51
CA GLN A 100 8.01 9.65 -7.65
C GLN A 100 7.87 11.12 -8.09
N SER A 101 7.83 11.38 -9.41
CA SER A 101 7.62 12.71 -9.98
C SER A 101 6.23 13.32 -9.67
N GLN A 102 5.27 12.49 -9.25
CA GLN A 102 3.90 12.88 -8.94
C GLN A 102 3.63 12.93 -7.42
N MET A 103 4.58 12.48 -6.58
CA MET A 103 4.37 12.26 -5.15
C MET A 103 3.92 13.52 -4.41
N VAL A 104 4.62 14.64 -4.61
CA VAL A 104 4.30 15.93 -3.96
C VAL A 104 2.90 16.41 -4.37
N GLN A 105 2.57 16.31 -5.66
CA GLN A 105 1.27 16.74 -6.18
C GLN A 105 0.13 15.85 -5.66
N LEU A 106 0.35 14.53 -5.60
CA LEU A 106 -0.62 13.58 -5.08
C LEU A 106 -0.85 13.79 -3.59
N LYS A 107 0.21 13.95 -2.80
CA LYS A 107 0.09 14.24 -1.37
C LYS A 107 -0.75 15.50 -1.13
N LYS A 108 -0.45 16.58 -1.86
CA LYS A 108 -1.22 17.82 -1.75
C LYS A 108 -2.70 17.61 -2.07
N ALA A 109 -3.01 16.93 -3.19
CA ALA A 109 -4.39 16.65 -3.57
C ALA A 109 -5.13 15.82 -2.53
N LEU A 110 -4.46 14.84 -1.91
CA LEU A 110 -5.05 14.02 -0.84
C LEU A 110 -5.25 14.83 0.45
N GLN A 111 -4.34 15.73 0.81
CA GLN A 111 -4.48 16.60 1.98
C GLN A 111 -5.63 17.61 1.86
N GLU A 112 -6.03 17.96 0.63
CA GLU A 112 -7.18 18.84 0.38
C GLU A 112 -8.52 18.16 0.64
N VAL A 113 -8.59 16.83 0.53
CA VAL A 113 -9.85 16.05 0.62
C VAL A 113 -9.93 15.18 1.88
N LEU A 114 -8.79 14.78 2.45
CA LEU A 114 -8.73 13.96 3.66
C LEU A 114 -8.76 14.82 4.93
N PRO A 115 -9.31 14.30 6.04
CA PRO A 115 -9.26 14.99 7.33
C PRO A 115 -7.82 15.27 7.79
N VAL A 116 -7.65 16.38 8.52
CA VAL A 116 -6.32 16.90 8.93
C VAL A 116 -5.59 15.99 9.92
N GLU A 117 -6.33 15.12 10.61
CA GLU A 117 -5.77 14.11 11.51
C GLU A 117 -5.05 12.95 10.79
N PHE A 118 -5.23 12.79 9.47
CA PHE A 118 -4.55 11.75 8.71
C PHE A 118 -3.10 12.14 8.45
N SER A 119 -2.19 11.27 8.90
CA SER A 119 -0.76 11.41 8.60
C SER A 119 -0.43 10.76 7.26
N ILE A 120 0.09 11.53 6.31
CA ILE A 120 0.58 11.02 5.02
C ILE A 120 2.11 11.00 5.04
N ILE A 121 2.67 9.80 5.05
CA ILE A 121 4.12 9.56 5.04
C ILE A 121 4.57 9.26 3.61
N GLU A 122 5.57 10.01 3.14
CA GLU A 122 6.17 9.82 1.82
C GLU A 122 7.36 8.86 1.92
N SER A 123 7.47 7.94 0.97
CA SER A 123 8.61 7.05 0.86
C SER A 123 8.85 6.65 -0.59
N GLY A 124 10.13 6.57 -0.96
CA GLY A 124 10.59 6.10 -2.27
C GLY A 124 11.04 4.64 -2.22
N VAL A 125 11.42 4.10 -3.38
CA VAL A 125 12.08 2.79 -3.44
C VAL A 125 13.42 2.90 -2.71
N GLY A 126 13.57 2.14 -1.63
CA GLY A 126 14.77 2.11 -0.80
C GLY A 126 15.78 1.05 -1.24
N PHE A 127 16.94 1.08 -0.59
CA PHE A 127 17.96 0.04 -0.71
C PHE A 127 17.66 -1.14 0.21
N ALA A 128 18.31 -2.28 -0.04
CA ALA A 128 18.28 -3.43 0.85
C ALA A 128 18.96 -3.10 2.19
N ALA A 129 18.75 -3.97 3.19
CA ALA A 129 19.43 -3.87 4.48
C ALA A 129 20.96 -3.81 4.29
N ARG A 130 21.61 -2.94 5.08
CA ARG A 130 23.07 -2.77 5.08
C ARG A 130 23.58 -2.71 6.51
N SER A 131 24.82 -3.17 6.72
CA SER A 131 25.52 -2.95 7.97
C SER A 131 25.94 -1.48 8.07
N LEU A 132 25.86 -0.93 9.27
CA LEU A 132 26.39 0.38 9.59
C LEU A 132 27.78 0.22 10.21
N SER A 133 28.71 1.11 9.89
CA SER A 133 29.89 1.32 10.71
C SER A 133 29.48 1.91 12.07
N GLU A 134 30.33 1.77 13.09
CA GLU A 134 30.08 2.36 14.41
C GLU A 134 29.75 3.85 14.32
N ARG A 135 30.47 4.58 13.46
CA ARG A 135 30.24 6.00 13.22
C ARG A 135 28.85 6.27 12.61
N GLU A 136 28.44 5.51 11.61
CA GLU A 136 27.12 5.68 10.99
C GLU A 136 25.99 5.33 11.98
N TRP A 137 26.22 4.35 12.86
CA TRP A 137 25.29 4.03 13.94
C TRP A 137 25.17 5.20 14.93
N GLU A 138 26.28 5.71 15.44
CA GLU A 138 26.31 6.87 16.36
C GLU A 138 25.63 8.10 15.76
N ASP A 139 25.90 8.40 14.48
CA ASP A 139 25.28 9.52 13.77
C ASP A 139 23.76 9.33 13.63
N SER A 140 23.29 8.10 13.34
CA SER A 140 21.87 7.79 13.23
C SER A 140 21.11 7.93 14.55
N VAL A 141 21.74 7.56 15.68
CA VAL A 141 21.16 7.69 17.02
C VAL A 141 21.00 9.17 17.38
N LYS A 142 22.02 9.99 17.12
CA LYS A 142 21.93 11.44 17.35
C LYS A 142 20.81 12.09 16.54
N GLU A 143 20.71 11.75 15.25
CA GLU A 143 19.64 12.29 14.38
C GLU A 143 18.24 11.90 14.89
N PHE A 144 18.08 10.67 15.39
CA PHE A 144 16.82 10.21 15.98
C PHE A 144 16.47 10.99 17.26
N GLU A 145 17.43 11.19 18.16
CA GLU A 145 17.23 11.94 19.41
C GLU A 145 16.92 13.43 19.16
N GLU A 146 17.52 14.03 18.13
CA GLU A 146 17.25 15.41 17.72
C GLU A 146 15.85 15.57 17.12
N LYS A 147 15.39 14.60 16.32
CA LYS A 147 14.05 14.64 15.71
C LYS A 147 12.92 14.19 16.63
N GLY A 148 13.18 13.30 17.59
CA GLY A 148 12.21 12.82 18.59
C GLY A 148 11.86 13.82 19.70
N ARG A 149 12.44 15.02 19.66
CA ARG A 149 12.19 16.14 20.59
C ARG A 149 11.28 17.23 20.01
N MET A 150 10.71 17.03 18.82
CA MET A 150 9.61 17.83 18.25
C MET A 150 8.32 17.03 18.25
#